data_AF-A0A916I6E4-F1
#
_entry.id   AF-A0A916I6E4-F1
#
_cell.length_a   1.000
_cell.length_b   1.000
_cell.length_c   1.000
_cell.angle_alpha   90.00
_cell.angle_beta   90.00
_cell.angle_gamma   90.00
#
_symmetry.space_group_name_H-M   'P 1'
#
loop_
_entity.id
_entity.type
_entity.pdbx_description
1 polymer ?
#
loop_
_entity_poly.entity_id
_entity_poly.type
_entity_poly.pdbx_seq_one_letter_code
_entity_poly.pdbx_strand_id
1 'polypeptide(L)'
;MPAPIKATTTAKGSVASAQPASFVKFSDKLTDSITDITKIIEQNKEMIDSIQEIAIELTSSIGSLHTLTVKYARIANQILDVLLPILKNLPVVPKNVMALLVNLETMTQKIIDNEATTSKTITDVRSGLNTGDVNKIKGHAAQLQSVTRTITGMLPK
;
A
#
# COMPACT_ATOMS: atom_id res chain seq x y z
N MET A 1 -0.29 -33.24 -89.85
CA MET A 1 -1.05 -34.12 -88.93
C MET A 1 -2.14 -33.31 -88.26
N PRO A 2 -3.37 -33.81 -88.20
CA PRO A 2 -4.50 -33.24 -87.45
C PRO A 2 -4.55 -33.79 -86.01
N ALA A 3 -5.22 -33.07 -85.09
CA ALA A 3 -6.18 -33.51 -84.04
C ALA A 3 -6.24 -32.48 -82.86
N PRO A 4 -7.30 -32.44 -82.02
CA PRO A 4 -8.26 -31.31 -82.00
C PRO A 4 -8.63 -30.77 -80.59
N ILE A 5 -9.51 -29.76 -80.63
CA ILE A 5 -10.38 -29.11 -79.63
C ILE A 5 -10.72 -29.91 -78.35
N LYS A 6 -10.69 -29.24 -77.18
CA LYS A 6 -11.75 -29.42 -76.16
C LYS A 6 -12.11 -28.09 -75.48
N ALA A 7 -13.32 -27.62 -75.73
CA ALA A 7 -13.99 -26.56 -74.99
C ALA A 7 -14.81 -27.18 -73.85
N THR A 8 -14.72 -26.62 -72.64
CA THR A 8 -15.73 -26.75 -71.56
C THR A 8 -15.43 -25.61 -70.55
N THR A 9 -16.05 -24.43 -70.72
CA THR A 9 -17.11 -23.91 -69.82
C THR A 9 -16.75 -24.07 -68.33
N THR A 10 -16.53 -23.02 -67.53
CA THR A 10 -17.62 -22.21 -66.96
C THR A 10 -17.04 -21.11 -66.06
N ALA A 11 -17.62 -19.92 -66.21
CA ALA A 11 -17.91 -18.90 -65.20
C ALA A 11 -17.31 -19.04 -63.78
N LYS A 12 -16.55 -18.02 -63.35
CA LYS A 12 -17.06 -16.94 -62.48
C LYS A 12 -15.90 -16.02 -62.10
N GLY A 13 -16.01 -14.77 -62.53
CA GLY A 13 -15.21 -13.70 -61.92
C GLY A 13 -15.53 -13.63 -60.43
N SER A 14 -14.52 -13.83 -59.59
CA SER A 14 -14.56 -13.37 -58.21
C SER A 14 -14.31 -11.87 -58.24
N VAL A 15 -15.35 -11.11 -58.58
CA VAL A 15 -15.43 -9.72 -58.14
C VAL A 15 -15.46 -9.82 -56.62
N ALA A 16 -14.34 -9.50 -55.96
CA ALA A 16 -14.31 -9.32 -54.54
C ALA A 16 -15.33 -8.21 -54.24
N SER A 17 -16.50 -8.61 -53.76
CA SER A 17 -17.49 -7.67 -53.24
C SER A 17 -16.82 -6.94 -52.10
N ALA A 18 -16.39 -5.71 -52.36
CA ALA A 18 -16.11 -4.75 -51.31
C ALA A 18 -17.38 -4.70 -50.45
N GLN A 19 -17.32 -5.34 -49.27
CA GLN A 19 -18.39 -5.23 -48.30
C GLN A 19 -18.62 -3.74 -48.08
N PRO A 20 -19.86 -3.25 -48.15
CA PRO A 20 -20.13 -1.87 -47.82
C PRO A 20 -19.64 -1.67 -46.40
N ALA A 21 -18.68 -0.75 -46.22
CA ALA A 21 -18.23 -0.34 -44.89
C ALA A 21 -19.51 0.00 -44.12
N SER A 22 -19.85 -0.81 -43.12
CA SER A 22 -21.09 -0.65 -42.38
C SER A 22 -21.07 0.75 -41.80
N PHE A 23 -22.03 1.59 -42.21
CA PHE A 23 -22.11 2.95 -41.75
C PHE A 23 -22.42 2.91 -40.25
N VAL A 24 -21.38 3.07 -39.43
CA VAL A 24 -21.53 3.09 -37.98
C VAL A 24 -21.96 4.50 -37.60
N LYS A 25 -23.14 4.61 -36.98
CA LYS A 25 -23.59 5.91 -36.48
C LYS A 25 -22.66 6.33 -35.35
N PHE A 26 -22.26 7.60 -35.38
CA PHE A 26 -21.44 8.19 -34.32
C PHE A 26 -22.10 8.08 -32.94
N SER A 27 -23.44 8.11 -32.89
CA SER A 27 -24.23 7.88 -31.67
C SER A 27 -23.98 6.52 -31.05
N ASP A 28 -23.82 5.48 -31.87
CA ASP A 28 -23.65 4.10 -31.40
C ASP A 28 -22.26 3.95 -30.78
N LYS A 29 -21.22 4.49 -31.43
CA LYS A 29 -19.86 4.56 -30.88
C LYS A 29 -19.74 5.39 -29.60
N LEU A 30 -20.48 6.50 -29.54
CA LEU A 30 -20.52 7.35 -28.34
C LEU A 30 -21.23 6.64 -27.18
N THR A 31 -22.31 5.91 -27.46
CA THR A 31 -23.04 5.10 -26.47
C THR A 31 -22.20 3.92 -25.96
N ASP A 32 -21.49 3.24 -26.86
CA ASP A 32 -20.54 2.18 -26.49
C ASP A 32 -19.44 2.74 -25.57
N SER A 33 -18.87 3.90 -25.94
CA SER A 33 -17.81 4.55 -25.14
C SER A 33 -18.30 4.96 -23.75
N ILE A 34 -19.52 5.48 -23.62
CA ILE A 34 -20.11 5.83 -22.31
C ILE A 34 -20.36 4.57 -21.47
N THR A 35 -20.80 3.48 -22.11
CA THR A 35 -21.01 2.19 -21.45
C THR A 35 -19.69 1.61 -20.93
N ASP A 36 -18.63 1.71 -21.73
CA ASP A 36 -17.28 1.30 -21.34
C ASP A 36 -16.74 2.17 -20.19
N ILE A 37 -16.92 3.50 -20.24
CA ILE A 37 -16.56 4.41 -19.14
C ILE A 37 -17.31 4.02 -17.86
N THR A 38 -18.61 3.73 -17.95
CA THR A 38 -19.42 3.32 -16.80
C THR A 38 -18.90 2.01 -16.19
N LYS A 39 -18.55 1.03 -17.04
CA LYS A 39 -17.97 -0.24 -16.62
C LYS A 39 -16.60 -0.07 -15.95
N ILE A 40 -15.75 0.79 -16.52
CA ILE A 40 -14.44 1.12 -15.95
C ILE A 40 -14.59 1.82 -14.60
N ILE A 41 -15.59 2.72 -14.45
CA ILE A 41 -15.87 3.39 -13.18
C ILE A 41 -16.28 2.37 -12.11
N GLU A 42 -17.17 1.42 -12.43
CA GLU A 42 -17.60 0.41 -11.44
C GLU A 42 -16.43 -0.50 -11.04
N GLN A 43 -15.59 -0.93 -12.00
CA GLN A 43 -14.39 -1.71 -11.70
C GLN A 43 -13.40 -0.93 -10.82
N ASN A 44 -13.19 0.35 -11.10
CA ASN A 44 -12.32 1.20 -10.28
C ASN A 44 -12.89 1.40 -8.88
N LYS A 45 -14.21 1.49 -8.73
CA LYS A 45 -14.87 1.59 -7.43
C LYS A 45 -14.64 0.33 -6.59
N GLU A 46 -14.90 -0.86 -7.14
CA GLU A 46 -14.63 -2.13 -6.43
C GLU A 46 -13.16 -2.25 -6.01
N MET A 47 -12.23 -1.82 -6.88
CA MET A 47 -10.81 -1.79 -6.56
C MET A 47 -10.47 -0.78 -5.45
N ILE A 48 -11.06 0.42 -5.47
CA ILE A 48 -10.86 1.45 -4.44
C ILE A 48 -11.40 0.97 -3.09
N ASP A 49 -12.59 0.37 -3.07
CA ASP A 49 -13.19 -0.20 -1.87
C ASP A 49 -12.31 -1.31 -1.29
N SER A 50 -11.77 -2.19 -2.15
CA SER A 50 -10.83 -3.23 -1.74
C SER A 50 -9.53 -2.65 -1.15
N ILE A 51 -8.97 -1.60 -1.77
CA ILE A 51 -7.79 -0.90 -1.27
C ILE A 51 -8.07 -0.27 0.10
N GLN A 52 -9.25 0.34 0.27
CA GLN A 52 -9.67 0.96 1.51
C GLN A 52 -9.81 -0.09 2.63
N GLU A 53 -10.44 -1.23 2.36
CA GLU A 53 -10.61 -2.31 3.32
C GLU A 53 -9.25 -2.90 3.74
N ILE A 54 -8.37 -3.19 2.77
CA ILE A 54 -7.00 -3.63 3.05
C ILE A 54 -6.23 -2.58 3.86
N ALA A 55 -6.38 -1.29 3.55
CA ALA A 55 -5.74 -0.22 4.29
C ALA A 55 -6.24 -0.10 5.72
N ILE A 56 -7.54 -0.32 5.98
CA ILE A 56 -8.11 -0.36 7.33
C ILE A 56 -7.53 -1.53 8.13
N GLU A 57 -7.46 -2.72 7.53
CA GLU A 57 -6.92 -3.91 8.17
C GLU A 57 -5.42 -3.76 8.47
N LEU A 58 -4.64 -3.21 7.53
CA LEU A 58 -3.23 -2.87 7.75
C LEU A 58 -3.07 -1.85 8.87
N THR A 59 -3.88 -0.78 8.86
CA THR A 59 -3.82 0.26 9.91
C THR A 59 -4.15 -0.32 11.28
N SER A 60 -5.13 -1.22 11.35
CA SER A 60 -5.49 -1.95 12.57
C SER A 60 -4.35 -2.85 13.06
N SER A 61 -3.71 -3.57 12.13
CA SER A 61 -2.55 -4.43 12.41
C SER A 61 -1.35 -3.62 12.93
N ILE A 62 -1.05 -2.48 12.29
CA ILE A 62 0.00 -1.54 12.73
C ILE A 62 -0.31 -0.99 14.13
N GLY A 63 -1.57 -0.64 14.41
CA GLY A 63 -2.01 -0.22 15.75
C GLY A 63 -1.73 -1.27 16.82
N SER A 64 -2.04 -2.53 16.52
CA SER A 64 -1.82 -3.66 17.43
C SER A 64 -0.33 -3.91 17.67
N LEU A 65 0.47 -3.94 16.60
CA LEU A 65 1.92 -4.08 16.66
C LEU A 65 2.57 -2.93 17.44
N HIS A 66 2.15 -1.69 17.19
CA HIS A 66 2.66 -0.53 17.89
C HIS A 66 2.36 -0.59 19.39
N THR A 67 1.12 -0.96 19.76
CA THR A 67 0.72 -1.14 21.16
C THR A 67 1.57 -2.21 21.87
N LEU A 68 1.80 -3.35 21.21
CA LEU A 68 2.68 -4.40 21.74
C LEU A 68 4.12 -3.90 21.88
N THR A 69 4.64 -3.21 20.86
CA THR A 69 6.00 -2.66 20.84
C THR A 69 6.21 -1.68 21.99
N VAL A 70 5.26 -0.75 22.22
CA VAL A 70 5.34 0.19 23.34
C VAL A 70 5.26 -0.53 24.68
N LYS A 71 4.39 -1.54 24.82
CA LYS A 71 4.30 -2.34 26.05
C LYS A 71 5.63 -3.03 26.37
N TYR A 72 6.27 -3.65 25.38
CA TYR A 72 7.59 -4.28 25.56
C TYR A 72 8.70 -3.25 25.79
N ALA A 73 8.64 -2.09 25.13
CA ALA A 73 9.58 -1.00 25.36
C ALA A 73 9.49 -0.49 26.81
N ARG A 74 8.29 -0.33 27.38
CA ARG A 74 8.11 0.04 28.80
C ARG A 74 8.72 -0.99 29.74
N ILE A 75 8.48 -2.28 29.51
CA ILE A 75 9.04 -3.36 30.32
C ILE A 75 10.58 -3.32 30.26
N ALA A 76 11.13 -3.19 29.05
CA ALA A 76 12.58 -3.09 28.87
C ALA A 76 13.16 -1.85 29.58
N ASN A 77 12.49 -0.70 29.51
CA ASN A 77 12.90 0.52 30.20
C ASN A 77 12.92 0.34 31.72
N GLN A 78 11.85 -0.24 32.29
CA GLN A 78 11.77 -0.54 33.72
C GLN A 78 12.89 -1.48 34.20
N ILE A 79 13.22 -2.50 33.39
CA ILE A 79 14.33 -3.41 33.69
C ILE A 79 15.66 -2.66 33.65
N LEU A 80 15.87 -1.78 32.66
CA LEU A 80 17.08 -0.97 32.52
C LEU A 80 17.24 0.03 33.67
N ASP A 81 16.16 0.67 34.12
CA ASP A 81 16.16 1.59 35.25
C ASP A 81 16.67 0.92 36.55
N VAL A 82 16.38 -0.37 36.73
CA VAL A 82 16.87 -1.18 37.87
C VAL A 82 18.29 -1.69 37.65
N LEU A 83 18.62 -2.14 36.44
CA LEU A 83 19.92 -2.75 36.14
C LEU A 83 21.07 -1.74 36.00
N LEU A 84 20.82 -0.59 35.37
CA LEU A 84 21.86 0.41 35.08
C LEU A 84 22.58 0.94 36.34
N PRO A 85 21.87 1.27 37.44
CA PRO A 85 22.53 1.68 38.68
C PRO A 85 23.42 0.58 39.28
N ILE A 86 22.96 -0.68 39.24
CA ILE A 86 23.71 -1.84 39.75
C ILE A 86 25.00 -2.03 38.93
N LEU A 87 24.88 -1.97 37.61
CA LEU A 87 26.01 -2.14 36.70
C LEU A 87 27.00 -0.97 36.75
N LYS A 88 26.54 0.26 36.98
CA LYS A 88 27.42 1.42 37.21
C LYS A 88 28.26 1.28 38.48
N ASN A 89 27.74 0.57 39.49
CA ASN A 89 28.42 0.34 40.76
C ASN A 89 29.33 -0.89 40.74
N LEU A 90 29.36 -1.68 39.65
CA LEU A 90 30.29 -2.80 39.50
C LEU A 90 31.62 -2.33 38.87
N PRO A 91 32.78 -2.66 39.48
CA PRO A 91 34.08 -2.22 38.99
C PRO A 91 34.51 -2.86 37.65
N VAL A 92 33.83 -3.91 37.17
CA VAL A 92 34.23 -4.68 35.98
C VAL A 92 33.05 -4.89 35.02
N VAL A 93 32.44 -3.80 34.53
CA VAL A 93 31.48 -3.87 33.41
C VAL A 93 32.15 -3.42 32.10
N PRO A 94 32.16 -4.25 31.05
CA PRO A 94 32.70 -3.86 29.75
C PRO A 94 31.95 -2.65 29.18
N LYS A 95 32.70 -1.65 28.66
CA LYS A 95 32.12 -0.42 28.07
C LYS A 95 31.08 -0.70 26.98
N ASN A 96 31.28 -1.77 26.20
CA ASN A 96 30.36 -2.17 25.13
C ASN A 96 28.99 -2.60 25.67
N VAL A 97 28.95 -3.25 26.84
CA VAL A 97 27.68 -3.67 27.48
C VAL A 97 26.94 -2.45 28.02
N MET A 98 27.64 -1.52 28.67
CA MET A 98 27.03 -0.26 29.12
C MET A 98 26.50 0.59 27.96
N ALA A 99 27.25 0.68 26.86
CA ALA A 99 26.79 1.39 25.67
C ALA A 99 25.54 0.73 25.07
N LEU A 100 25.48 -0.60 25.03
CA LEU A 100 24.29 -1.34 24.59
C LEU A 100 23.07 -1.02 25.46
N LEU A 101 23.20 -1.06 26.78
CA LEU A 101 22.10 -0.80 27.70
C LEU A 101 21.59 0.63 27.61
N VAL A 102 22.48 1.62 27.51
CA VAL A 102 22.11 3.04 27.31
C VAL A 102 21.46 3.27 25.95
N ASN A 103 21.94 2.60 24.90
CA ASN A 103 21.30 2.65 23.58
C ASN A 103 19.91 2.01 23.60
N LEU A 104 19.77 0.90 24.35
CA LEU A 104 18.49 0.22 24.53
C LEU A 104 17.50 1.12 25.29
N GLU A 105 17.93 1.76 26.37
CA GLU A 105 17.14 2.76 27.14
C GLU A 105 16.69 3.92 26.24
N THR A 106 17.63 4.49 25.49
CA THR A 106 17.34 5.59 24.56
C THR A 106 16.31 5.17 23.50
N MET A 107 16.43 3.94 22.99
CA MET A 107 15.50 3.39 22.02
C MET A 107 14.11 3.20 22.62
N THR A 108 14.04 2.51 23.77
CA THR A 108 12.78 2.21 24.43
C THR A 108 12.06 3.47 24.84
N GLN A 109 12.79 4.47 25.35
CA GLN A 109 12.25 5.76 25.71
C GLN A 109 11.68 6.49 24.49
N LYS A 110 12.40 6.54 23.36
CA LYS A 110 11.87 7.14 22.12
C LYS A 110 10.59 6.45 21.62
N ILE A 111 10.47 5.13 21.78
CA ILE A 111 9.25 4.40 21.42
C ILE A 111 8.09 4.82 22.33
N ILE A 112 8.34 4.92 23.64
CA ILE A 112 7.35 5.33 24.64
C ILE A 112 6.91 6.78 24.42
N ASP A 113 7.85 7.69 24.22
CA ASP A 113 7.57 9.12 24.03
C ASP A 113 6.73 9.38 22.77
N ASN A 114 6.89 8.56 21.73
CA ASN A 114 6.13 8.68 20.48
C ASN A 114 4.81 7.92 20.47
N GLU A 115 4.45 7.19 21.53
CA GLU A 115 3.24 6.38 21.61
C GLU A 115 1.98 7.22 21.35
N ALA A 116 1.81 8.32 22.09
CA ALA A 116 0.61 9.14 22.01
C ALA A 116 0.40 9.71 20.59
N THR A 117 1.49 10.22 19.99
CA THR A 117 1.48 10.75 18.62
C THR A 117 1.18 9.67 17.60
N THR A 118 1.81 8.50 17.73
CA THR A 118 1.65 7.39 16.79
C THR A 118 0.24 6.78 16.90
N SER A 119 -0.25 6.57 18.12
CA SER A 119 -1.62 6.11 18.39
C SER A 119 -2.66 7.06 17.79
N LYS A 120 -2.51 8.37 18.03
CA LYS A 120 -3.37 9.39 17.42
C LYS A 120 -3.34 9.33 15.89
N THR A 121 -2.15 9.25 15.29
CA THR A 121 -1.99 9.16 13.83
C THR A 121 -2.70 7.93 13.27
N ILE A 122 -2.59 6.77 13.93
CA ILE A 122 -3.27 5.53 13.52
C ILE A 122 -4.80 5.69 13.61
N THR A 123 -5.31 6.28 14.70
CA THR A 123 -6.73 6.57 14.85
C THR A 123 -7.24 7.53 13.77
N ASP A 124 -6.50 8.60 13.50
CA ASP A 124 -6.86 9.62 12.50
C ASP A 124 -6.86 9.03 11.09
N VAL A 125 -5.86 8.20 10.74
CA VAL A 125 -5.79 7.49 9.46
C VAL A 125 -6.94 6.51 9.31
N ARG A 126 -7.24 5.71 10.35
CA ARG A 126 -8.38 4.78 10.34
C ARG A 126 -9.71 5.53 10.20
N SER A 127 -9.86 6.66 10.87
CA SER A 127 -11.05 7.52 10.73
C SER A 127 -11.17 8.09 9.31
N GLY A 128 -10.07 8.57 8.72
CA GLY A 128 -10.04 9.05 7.34
C GLY A 128 -10.38 7.96 6.32
N LEU A 129 -9.83 6.75 6.52
CA LEU A 129 -10.16 5.58 5.69
C LEU A 129 -11.65 5.21 5.84
N ASN A 130 -12.19 5.08 7.05
CA ASN A 130 -13.61 4.74 7.26
C ASN A 130 -14.60 5.76 6.69
N THR A 131 -14.21 7.05 6.65
CA THR A 131 -15.09 8.14 6.22
C THR A 131 -14.88 8.54 4.75
N GLY A 132 -13.89 7.96 4.07
CA GLY A 132 -13.50 8.37 2.72
C GLY A 132 -12.92 9.80 2.65
N ASP A 133 -12.56 10.39 3.80
CA ASP A 133 -12.03 11.75 3.87
C ASP A 133 -10.56 11.80 3.48
N VAL A 134 -10.33 12.05 2.19
CA VAL A 134 -9.00 12.11 1.58
C VAL A 134 -8.12 13.22 2.18
N ASN A 135 -8.72 14.28 2.74
CA ASN A 135 -7.98 15.37 3.36
C ASN A 135 -7.36 14.93 4.70
N LYS A 136 -8.09 14.12 5.48
CA LYS A 136 -7.52 13.47 6.67
C LYS A 136 -6.39 12.50 6.31
N ILE A 137 -6.58 11.68 5.27
CA ILE A 137 -5.54 10.74 4.82
C ILE A 137 -4.28 11.49 4.35
N LYS A 138 -4.42 12.54 3.53
CA LYS A 138 -3.28 13.35 3.05
C LYS A 138 -2.58 14.11 4.17
N GLY A 139 -3.32 14.66 5.14
CA GLY A 139 -2.74 15.38 6.27
C GLY A 139 -1.85 14.49 7.15
N HIS A 140 -2.23 13.23 7.34
CA HIS A 140 -1.51 12.28 8.21
C HIS A 140 -0.51 11.39 7.47
N ALA A 141 -0.55 11.32 6.14
CA ALA A 141 0.45 10.59 5.34
C ALA A 141 1.89 11.11 5.59
N ALA A 142 2.06 12.43 5.73
CA ALA A 142 3.36 13.03 6.06
C ALA A 142 3.83 12.64 7.47
N GLN A 143 2.90 12.53 8.43
CA GLN A 143 3.20 12.11 9.80
C GLN A 143 3.55 10.62 9.86
N LEU A 144 2.81 9.77 9.14
CA LEU A 144 3.15 8.35 8.98
C LEU A 144 4.54 8.19 8.35
N GLN A 145 4.87 8.97 7.32
CA GLN A 145 6.22 8.95 6.73
C GLN A 145 7.31 9.35 7.73
N SER A 146 7.02 10.30 8.60
CA SER A 146 7.92 10.71 9.68
C SER A 146 8.10 9.59 10.70
N VAL A 147 7.00 8.95 11.13
CA VAL A 147 7.03 7.79 12.04
C VAL A 147 7.81 6.64 11.41
N THR A 148 7.58 6.33 10.12
CA THR A 148 8.35 5.33 9.38
C THR A 148 9.83 5.67 9.35
N ARG A 149 10.23 6.91 9.01
CA ARG A 149 11.65 7.30 9.03
C ARG A 149 12.27 7.16 10.42
N THR A 150 11.53 7.55 11.47
CA THR A 150 11.98 7.39 12.85
C THR A 150 12.18 5.91 13.19
N ILE A 151 11.22 5.04 12.88
CA ILE A 151 11.30 3.59 13.10
C ILE A 151 12.41 2.95 12.24
N THR A 152 12.58 3.37 10.98
CA THR A 152 13.65 2.87 10.11
C THR A 152 15.03 3.32 10.59
N GLY A 153 15.16 4.55 11.08
CA GLY A 153 16.40 5.04 11.70
C GLY A 153 16.73 4.35 13.03
N MET A 154 15.76 3.65 13.61
CA MET A 154 15.91 2.83 14.82
C MET A 154 16.33 1.39 14.51
N LEU A 155 16.18 0.91 13.26
CA LEU A 155 16.67 -0.41 12.89
C LEU A 155 18.20 -0.41 12.82
N PRO A 156 18.89 -1.38 13.45
CA PRO A 156 20.34 -1.50 13.33
C PRO A 156 20.72 -1.81 11.87
N LYS A 157 21.86 -1.25 11.43
CA LYS A 157 22.47 -1.59 10.14
C LYS A 157 23.22 -2.91 10.22
#